data_AF-A0AAE4YFR4-F1
#
_entry.id   AF-A0AAE4YFR4-F1
#
_cell.length_a   1.000
_cell.length_b   1.000
_cell.length_c   1.000
_cell.angle_alpha   90.00
_cell.angle_beta   90.00
_cell.angle_gamma   90.00
#
_symmetry.space_group_name_H-M   'P 1'
#
loop_
_entity.id
_entity.type
_entity.pdbx_description
1 polymer ?
#
loop_
_entity_poly.entity_id
_entity_poly.type
_entity_poly.pdbx_seq_one_letter_code
_entity_poly.pdbx_strand_id
1 'polypeptide(L)'
;MSGSRRLAYEFFRCTVFPARNAILAIAAAIWIALSGIAAAHSFTAAILVVGENVEQDLAEAVRGFLLAADERDGHPNETSDGHLGGVDVHVLPLPAEATRLVQELTGSPDEAADVVIVLGPKPADDDAASKYSRASIVLVQALLAEGWNGDDRMEGFITRYRLAYGKEPDPLAASAYHAARRLDVAIRPLDGAGPRDELLEAWQASEVGLPR
;
A
#
# COMPACT_ATOMS: atom_id res chain seq x y z
N MET A 1 -45.48 82.92 -17.37
CA MET A 1 -44.28 82.55 -18.15
C MET A 1 -43.30 81.90 -17.17
N SER A 2 -43.48 80.64 -16.78
CA SER A 2 -43.11 79.38 -17.46
C SER A 2 -41.66 79.35 -17.94
N GLY A 3 -40.84 78.56 -17.24
CA GLY A 3 -39.43 78.30 -17.52
C GLY A 3 -38.97 77.04 -16.79
N SER A 4 -39.54 75.90 -17.20
CA SER A 4 -39.26 74.56 -16.69
C SER A 4 -37.84 74.11 -17.09
N ARG A 5 -37.01 73.69 -16.13
CA ARG A 5 -35.81 72.86 -16.39
C ARG A 5 -35.95 71.55 -15.62
N ARG A 6 -36.09 70.46 -16.38
CA ARG A 6 -36.15 69.07 -15.93
C ARG A 6 -34.77 68.67 -15.39
N LEU A 7 -34.71 68.20 -14.16
CA LEU A 7 -33.58 67.40 -13.68
C LEU A 7 -33.86 65.94 -14.01
N ALA A 8 -32.89 65.33 -14.68
CA ALA A 8 -32.93 63.97 -15.16
C ALA A 8 -32.80 62.96 -14.01
N TYR A 9 -33.52 61.86 -14.18
CA TYR A 9 -33.46 60.63 -13.41
C TYR A 9 -32.03 60.07 -13.32
N GLU A 10 -31.49 59.89 -12.11
CA GLU A 10 -30.43 58.91 -11.89
C GLU A 10 -31.07 57.56 -11.53
N PHE A 11 -30.83 56.59 -12.40
CA PHE A 11 -31.20 55.20 -12.25
C PHE A 11 -30.43 54.56 -11.10
N PHE A 12 -31.16 54.11 -10.08
CA PHE A 12 -30.68 53.10 -9.14
C PHE A 12 -30.51 51.79 -9.92
N ARG A 13 -29.28 51.40 -10.27
CA ARG A 13 -28.99 50.03 -10.72
C ARG A 13 -28.40 49.24 -9.56
N CYS A 14 -29.27 48.40 -8.99
CA CYS A 14 -28.92 47.18 -8.28
C CYS A 14 -27.89 46.38 -9.10
N THR A 15 -26.69 46.16 -8.54
CA THR A 15 -25.83 45.03 -8.93
C THR A 15 -25.90 43.99 -7.83
N VAL A 16 -26.99 43.23 -7.81
CA VAL A 16 -27.02 41.94 -7.10
C VAL A 16 -26.19 40.98 -7.94
N PHE A 17 -24.91 40.82 -7.58
CA PHE A 17 -24.08 39.74 -8.10
C PHE A 17 -24.72 38.38 -7.72
N PRO A 18 -24.67 37.36 -8.59
CA PRO A 18 -25.40 36.11 -8.37
C PRO A 18 -24.68 35.27 -7.31
N ALA A 19 -25.07 35.41 -6.04
CA ALA A 19 -24.54 34.63 -4.92
C ALA A 19 -24.79 33.11 -5.05
N ARG A 20 -25.66 32.67 -5.96
CA ARG A 20 -25.94 31.24 -6.20
C ARG A 20 -24.74 30.46 -6.74
N ASN A 21 -23.87 31.08 -7.53
CA ASN A 21 -22.75 30.37 -8.16
C ASN A 21 -21.57 30.19 -7.18
N ALA A 22 -21.39 31.11 -6.23
CA ALA A 22 -20.34 31.03 -5.22
C ALA A 22 -20.64 29.93 -4.19
N ILE A 23 -21.90 29.75 -3.79
CA ILE A 23 -22.32 28.72 -2.83
C ILE A 23 -22.15 27.31 -3.42
N LEU A 24 -22.46 27.12 -4.72
CA LEU A 24 -22.25 25.85 -5.41
C LEU A 24 -20.77 25.52 -5.61
N ALA A 25 -19.92 26.51 -5.90
CA ALA A 25 -18.49 26.31 -6.04
C ALA A 25 -17.81 25.95 -4.71
N ILE A 26 -18.23 26.58 -3.62
CA ILE A 26 -17.73 26.27 -2.26
C ILE A 26 -18.20 24.88 -1.82
N ALA A 27 -19.46 24.52 -2.06
CA ALA A 27 -19.94 23.17 -1.79
C ALA A 27 -19.16 22.12 -2.59
N ALA A 28 -18.95 22.32 -3.89
CA ALA A 28 -18.15 21.40 -4.71
C ALA A 28 -16.69 21.29 -4.22
N ALA A 29 -16.06 22.40 -3.81
CA ALA A 29 -14.71 22.38 -3.26
C ALA A 29 -14.62 21.65 -1.91
N ILE A 30 -15.64 21.79 -1.05
CA ILE A 30 -15.76 21.06 0.22
C ILE A 30 -15.97 19.57 -0.05
N TRP A 31 -16.80 19.19 -1.02
CA TRP A 31 -16.98 17.78 -1.40
C TRP A 31 -15.70 17.16 -1.98
N ILE A 32 -14.97 17.87 -2.85
CA ILE A 32 -13.67 17.41 -3.38
C ILE A 32 -12.62 17.30 -2.27
N ALA A 33 -12.58 18.27 -1.34
CA ALA A 33 -11.67 18.25 -0.21
C ALA A 33 -11.99 17.15 0.81
N LEU A 34 -13.27 16.84 1.05
CA LEU A 34 -13.65 15.72 1.93
C LEU A 34 -13.51 14.35 1.27
N SER A 35 -13.71 14.23 -0.05
CA SER A 35 -13.47 12.96 -0.76
C SER A 35 -11.99 12.57 -0.81
N GLY A 36 -11.08 13.52 -0.57
CA GLY A 36 -9.64 13.25 -0.40
C GLY A 36 -9.24 12.73 0.99
N ILE A 37 -10.18 12.66 1.95
CA ILE A 37 -9.93 12.23 3.34
C ILE A 37 -10.63 10.89 3.64
N ALA A 38 -11.27 10.26 2.65
CA ALA A 38 -11.58 8.83 2.73
C ALA A 38 -10.27 8.05 2.52
N ALA A 39 -9.34 8.17 3.47
CA ALA A 39 -8.19 7.30 3.57
C ALA A 39 -8.75 5.88 3.66
N ALA A 40 -8.44 5.06 2.66
CA ALA A 40 -8.82 3.66 2.69
C ALA A 40 -8.15 3.06 3.94
N HIS A 41 -8.96 2.53 4.87
CA HIS A 41 -8.47 1.76 6.00
C HIS A 41 -7.82 0.42 5.58
N SER A 42 -7.64 0.23 4.27
CA SER A 42 -7.08 -0.94 3.63
C SER A 42 -6.23 -0.54 2.42
N PHE A 43 -5.23 -1.34 2.07
CA PHE A 43 -4.52 -1.23 0.79
C PHE A 43 -4.20 -2.60 0.21
N THR A 44 -3.93 -2.65 -1.09
CA THR A 44 -3.53 -3.89 -1.77
C THR A 44 -2.01 -3.95 -1.93
N ALA A 45 -1.39 -4.96 -1.33
CA ALA A 45 0.01 -5.30 -1.49
C ALA A 45 0.18 -6.48 -2.45
N ALA A 46 0.70 -6.22 -3.64
CA ALA A 46 1.11 -7.29 -4.53
C ALA A 46 2.48 -7.85 -4.15
N ILE A 47 2.59 -9.18 -4.09
CA ILE A 47 3.86 -9.89 -3.91
C ILE A 47 4.23 -10.50 -5.25
N LEU A 48 5.19 -9.88 -5.94
CA LEU A 48 5.69 -10.32 -7.23
C LEU A 48 6.97 -11.12 -7.06
N VAL A 49 6.91 -12.42 -7.32
CA VAL A 49 8.08 -13.30 -7.34
C VAL A 49 8.54 -13.55 -8.78
N VAL A 50 9.85 -13.43 -9.02
CA VAL A 50 10.49 -13.76 -10.29
C VAL A 50 11.65 -14.72 -10.08
N GLY A 51 11.87 -15.62 -11.04
CA GLY A 51 12.89 -16.66 -10.94
C GLY A 51 12.48 -17.95 -11.66
N GLU A 52 13.09 -19.06 -11.28
CA GLU A 52 12.86 -20.37 -11.93
C GLU A 52 11.72 -21.17 -11.25
N ASN A 53 11.59 -21.10 -9.92
CA ASN A 53 10.64 -21.92 -9.15
C ASN A 53 9.44 -21.10 -8.64
N VAL A 54 8.92 -20.21 -9.50
CA VAL A 54 8.00 -19.12 -9.14
C VAL A 54 6.78 -19.58 -8.35
N GLU A 55 6.16 -20.72 -8.67
CA GLU A 55 4.95 -21.19 -7.98
C GLU A 55 5.20 -21.57 -6.52
N GLN A 56 6.29 -22.27 -6.24
CA GLN A 56 6.67 -22.59 -4.87
C GLN A 56 7.19 -21.36 -4.14
N ASP A 57 8.06 -20.59 -4.80
CA ASP A 57 8.68 -19.39 -4.22
C ASP A 57 7.63 -18.32 -3.86
N LEU A 58 6.58 -18.17 -4.69
CA LEU A 58 5.45 -17.29 -4.41
C LEU A 58 4.65 -17.75 -3.19
N ALA A 59 4.41 -19.06 -3.04
CA ALA A 59 3.72 -19.58 -1.87
C ALA A 59 4.52 -19.34 -0.57
N GLU A 60 5.85 -19.52 -0.60
CA GLU A 60 6.71 -19.24 0.55
C GLU A 60 6.79 -17.74 0.86
N ALA A 61 6.90 -16.90 -0.16
CA ALA A 61 6.89 -15.45 -0.01
C ALA A 61 5.57 -14.96 0.61
N VAL A 62 4.41 -15.43 0.13
CA VAL A 62 3.10 -15.08 0.71
C VAL A 62 3.03 -15.51 2.18
N ARG A 63 3.42 -16.74 2.52
CA ARG A 63 3.45 -17.20 3.92
C ARG A 63 4.32 -16.34 4.83
N GLY A 64 5.50 -15.95 4.34
CA GLY A 64 6.40 -15.06 5.06
C GLY A 64 5.78 -13.68 5.31
N PHE A 65 5.17 -13.10 4.28
CA PHE A 65 4.49 -11.81 4.37
C PHE A 65 3.30 -11.85 5.36
N LEU A 66 2.44 -12.86 5.26
CA LEU A 66 1.26 -13.01 6.13
C LEU A 66 1.65 -13.13 7.60
N LEU A 67 2.73 -13.86 7.93
CA LEU A 67 3.19 -13.95 9.32
C LEU A 67 3.61 -12.60 9.91
N ALA A 68 4.09 -11.66 9.09
CA ALA A 68 4.39 -10.32 9.57
C ALA A 68 3.11 -9.47 9.70
N ALA A 69 2.14 -9.65 8.80
CA ALA A 69 0.86 -8.93 8.81
C ALA A 69 -0.09 -9.40 9.93
N ASP A 70 0.05 -10.63 10.41
CA ASP A 70 -0.80 -11.19 11.50
C ASP A 70 -0.31 -10.79 12.91
N GLU A 71 0.93 -10.34 13.06
CA GLU A 71 1.63 -10.27 14.36
C GLU A 71 1.01 -9.38 15.44
N ARG A 72 0.13 -8.44 15.09
CA ARG A 72 -0.20 -7.33 15.99
C ARG A 72 -1.66 -7.31 16.45
N ASP A 73 -2.60 -7.60 15.57
CA ASP A 73 -4.03 -7.40 15.79
C ASP A 73 -4.93 -8.34 14.97
N GLY A 74 -4.37 -9.38 14.34
CA GLY A 74 -5.15 -10.40 13.64
C GLY A 74 -6.22 -11.03 14.55
N HIS A 75 -7.46 -11.09 14.08
CA HIS A 75 -8.57 -11.64 14.86
C HIS A 75 -9.57 -12.43 14.00
N PRO A 76 -10.34 -13.38 14.60
CA PRO A 76 -11.32 -14.16 13.87
C PRO A 76 -12.37 -13.26 13.18
N ASN A 77 -12.65 -13.55 11.91
CA ASN A 77 -13.59 -12.84 11.01
C ASN A 77 -13.08 -11.55 10.35
N GLU A 78 -11.77 -11.38 10.24
CA GLU A 78 -11.18 -10.34 9.39
C GLU A 78 -11.49 -10.61 7.90
N THR A 79 -11.63 -9.54 7.10
CA THR A 79 -11.85 -9.63 5.63
C THR A 79 -10.59 -9.31 4.82
N SER A 80 -9.56 -8.79 5.49
CA SER A 80 -8.19 -8.62 4.99
C SER A 80 -7.34 -9.85 5.25
N ASP A 81 -6.15 -9.85 4.65
CA ASP A 81 -5.13 -10.89 4.83
C ASP A 81 -4.22 -10.59 6.04
N GLY A 82 -4.43 -9.47 6.73
CA GLY A 82 -3.76 -9.05 7.94
C GLY A 82 -3.70 -7.52 8.03
N HIS A 83 -2.84 -7.00 8.91
CA HIS A 83 -2.65 -5.57 9.08
C HIS A 83 -1.16 -5.18 9.06
N LEU A 84 -0.84 -4.05 8.44
CA LEU A 84 0.48 -3.45 8.48
C LEU A 84 0.35 -1.97 8.82
N GLY A 85 1.14 -1.51 9.80
CA GLY A 85 1.08 -0.12 10.27
C GLY A 85 -0.21 0.25 11.00
N GLY A 86 -1.14 -0.70 11.24
CA GLY A 86 -2.48 -0.45 11.74
C GLY A 86 -3.55 -0.27 10.64
N VAL A 87 -3.21 -0.64 9.40
CA VAL A 87 -4.07 -0.57 8.22
C VAL A 87 -4.25 -1.98 7.67
N ASP A 88 -5.46 -2.31 7.23
CA ASP A 88 -5.78 -3.60 6.63
C ASP A 88 -4.96 -3.80 5.34
N VAL A 89 -4.44 -5.00 5.11
CA VAL A 89 -3.74 -5.35 3.88
C VAL A 89 -4.44 -6.48 3.16
N HIS A 90 -4.68 -6.29 1.86
CA HIS A 90 -5.08 -7.35 0.94
C HIS A 90 -3.87 -7.77 0.11
N VAL A 91 -3.56 -9.05 0.09
CA VAL A 91 -2.42 -9.61 -0.63
C VAL A 91 -2.85 -10.03 -2.03
N LEU A 92 -2.12 -9.54 -3.04
CA LEU A 92 -2.28 -9.95 -4.44
C LEU A 92 -1.04 -10.73 -4.90
N PRO A 93 -1.06 -12.07 -4.93
CA PRO A 93 0.09 -12.84 -5.36
C PRO A 93 0.30 -12.71 -6.87
N LEU A 94 1.54 -12.42 -7.28
CA LEU A 94 1.95 -12.30 -8.67
C LEU A 94 3.20 -13.15 -8.97
N PRO A 95 3.30 -13.76 -10.16
CA PRO A 95 2.34 -13.67 -11.25
C PRO A 95 1.08 -14.54 -11.02
N ALA A 96 -0.06 -14.14 -11.59
CA ALA A 96 -1.37 -14.74 -11.29
C ALA A 96 -1.45 -16.24 -11.66
N GLU A 97 -0.70 -16.67 -12.67
CA GLU A 97 -0.60 -18.06 -13.11
C GLU A 97 0.16 -18.98 -12.13
N ALA A 98 0.93 -18.42 -11.19
CA ALA A 98 1.77 -19.15 -10.24
C ALA A 98 1.13 -19.30 -8.84
N THR A 99 -0.19 -19.07 -8.73
CA THR A 99 -0.89 -18.97 -7.45
C THR A 99 -1.43 -20.28 -6.90
N ARG A 100 -1.27 -21.40 -7.62
CA ARG A 100 -1.88 -22.69 -7.26
C ARG A 100 -1.46 -23.22 -5.87
N LEU A 101 -0.24 -22.90 -5.42
CA LEU A 101 0.26 -23.32 -4.10
C LEU A 101 0.01 -22.28 -2.99
N VAL A 102 -0.47 -21.09 -3.35
CA VAL A 102 -0.83 -20.03 -2.40
C VAL A 102 -2.14 -20.43 -1.71
N GLN A 103 -2.15 -20.32 -0.39
CA GLN A 103 -3.28 -20.69 0.47
C GLN A 103 -3.49 -19.56 1.48
N GLU A 104 -4.60 -19.63 2.23
CA GLU A 104 -4.84 -18.78 3.41
C GLU A 104 -5.02 -17.29 3.11
N LEU A 105 -5.35 -16.94 1.87
CA LEU A 105 -5.83 -15.59 1.55
C LEU A 105 -7.35 -15.49 1.79
N THR A 106 -7.72 -14.49 2.56
CA THR A 106 -9.10 -14.11 2.84
C THR A 106 -9.53 -12.96 1.94
N GLY A 107 -8.60 -12.06 1.61
CA GLY A 107 -8.79 -10.98 0.66
C GLY A 107 -8.99 -11.49 -0.77
N SER A 108 -9.74 -10.74 -1.55
CA SER A 108 -9.85 -10.94 -3.00
C SER A 108 -9.81 -9.56 -3.67
N PRO A 109 -8.62 -8.95 -3.76
CA PRO A 109 -8.51 -7.61 -4.32
C PRO A 109 -8.85 -7.64 -5.82
N ASP A 110 -9.92 -6.92 -6.19
CA ASP A 110 -10.35 -6.72 -7.57
C ASP A 110 -9.64 -5.52 -8.24
N GLU A 111 -8.86 -4.76 -7.46
CA GLU A 111 -8.18 -3.53 -7.88
C GLU A 111 -6.69 -3.74 -8.19
N ALA A 112 -6.10 -2.79 -8.93
CA ALA A 112 -4.67 -2.76 -9.14
C ALA A 112 -3.96 -2.52 -7.79
N ALA A 113 -2.86 -3.23 -7.55
CA ALA A 113 -2.14 -3.09 -6.29
C ALA A 113 -1.63 -1.66 -6.06
N ASP A 114 -1.83 -1.13 -4.86
CA ASP A 114 -1.25 0.15 -4.43
C ASP A 114 0.27 0.03 -4.37
N VAL A 115 0.75 -1.09 -3.82
CA VAL A 115 2.17 -1.41 -3.65
C VAL A 115 2.48 -2.75 -4.33
N VAL A 116 3.58 -2.81 -5.07
CA VAL A 116 4.12 -4.06 -5.62
C VAL A 116 5.50 -4.29 -5.01
N ILE A 117 5.60 -5.33 -4.19
CA ILE A 117 6.87 -5.81 -3.62
C ILE A 117 7.45 -6.82 -4.60
N VAL A 118 8.64 -6.53 -5.12
CA VAL A 118 9.34 -7.40 -6.07
C VAL A 118 10.42 -8.19 -5.36
N LEU A 119 10.36 -9.50 -5.49
CA LEU A 119 11.29 -10.48 -4.92
C LEU A 119 11.86 -11.36 -6.02
N GLY A 120 13.18 -11.47 -6.08
CA GLY A 120 13.85 -12.34 -7.02
C GLY A 120 15.29 -11.91 -7.29
N PRO A 121 16.03 -12.68 -8.10
CA PRO A 121 17.42 -12.35 -8.42
C PRO A 121 17.51 -11.21 -9.43
N LYS A 122 18.57 -10.40 -9.32
CA LYS A 122 18.96 -9.47 -10.38
C LYS A 122 19.42 -10.23 -11.64
N PRO A 123 19.12 -9.71 -12.85
CA PRO A 123 18.41 -8.46 -13.13
C PRO A 123 16.87 -8.62 -13.29
N ALA A 124 16.33 -9.81 -13.02
CA ALA A 124 14.92 -10.12 -13.34
C ALA A 124 13.93 -9.28 -12.53
N ASP A 125 14.30 -8.90 -11.31
CA ASP A 125 13.54 -8.00 -10.44
C ASP A 125 13.42 -6.58 -11.04
N ASP A 126 14.49 -5.99 -11.58
CA ASP A 126 14.49 -4.63 -12.17
C ASP A 126 13.58 -4.57 -13.42
N ASP A 127 13.64 -5.60 -14.27
CA ASP A 127 12.78 -5.73 -15.45
C ASP A 127 11.30 -5.90 -15.07
N ALA A 128 11.03 -6.67 -14.02
CA ALA A 128 9.69 -6.90 -13.51
C ALA A 128 9.13 -5.64 -12.83
N ALA A 129 9.92 -4.97 -12.00
CA ALA A 129 9.59 -3.72 -11.31
C ALA A 129 9.15 -2.64 -12.31
N SER A 130 9.86 -2.53 -13.43
CA SER A 130 9.57 -1.53 -14.47
C SER A 130 8.15 -1.65 -15.04
N LYS A 131 7.59 -2.87 -15.13
CA LYS A 131 6.24 -3.11 -15.67
C LYS A 131 5.13 -2.50 -14.83
N TYR A 132 5.32 -2.40 -13.51
CA TYR A 132 4.30 -1.94 -12.56
C TYR A 132 4.49 -0.48 -12.12
N SER A 133 5.66 0.11 -12.39
CA SER A 133 6.07 1.45 -11.94
C SER A 133 5.10 2.59 -12.24
N ARG A 134 4.29 2.47 -13.30
CA ARG A 134 3.31 3.49 -13.70
C ARG A 134 2.02 3.47 -12.89
N ALA A 135 1.60 2.30 -12.45
CA ALA A 135 0.30 2.09 -11.79
C ALA A 135 0.43 1.95 -10.28
N SER A 136 1.55 1.41 -9.80
CA SER A 136 1.75 1.02 -8.41
C SER A 136 3.05 1.58 -7.85
N ILE A 137 3.15 1.67 -6.53
CA ILE A 137 4.40 1.98 -5.84
C ILE A 137 5.24 0.70 -5.81
N VAL A 138 6.39 0.70 -6.47
CA VAL A 138 7.19 -0.50 -6.62
C VAL A 138 8.32 -0.50 -5.60
N LEU A 139 8.36 -1.53 -4.77
CA LEU A 139 9.34 -1.74 -3.71
C LEU A 139 10.15 -2.99 -4.05
N VAL A 140 11.39 -2.80 -4.50
CA VAL A 140 12.30 -3.93 -4.76
C VAL A 140 12.93 -4.35 -3.43
N GLN A 141 12.67 -5.57 -3.00
CA GLN A 141 13.28 -6.16 -1.81
C GLN A 141 14.42 -7.09 -2.22
N ALA A 142 15.62 -6.78 -1.75
CA ALA A 142 16.76 -7.68 -1.92
C ALA A 142 16.50 -9.00 -1.17
N LEU A 143 16.87 -10.11 -1.79
CA LEU A 143 16.85 -11.40 -1.12
C LEU A 143 17.85 -11.39 0.04
N LEU A 144 17.42 -11.91 1.20
CA LEU A 144 18.29 -12.04 2.36
C LEU A 144 19.48 -12.96 2.02
N ALA A 145 20.65 -12.57 2.48
CA ALA A 145 21.89 -13.28 2.21
C ALA A 145 21.94 -14.63 2.94
N GLU A 146 22.84 -15.52 2.52
CA GLU A 146 23.14 -16.73 3.28
C GLU A 146 23.51 -16.38 4.73
N GLY A 147 22.99 -17.17 5.68
CA GLY A 147 23.20 -16.95 7.12
C GLY A 147 22.22 -15.99 7.79
N TRP A 148 21.21 -15.46 7.09
CA TRP A 148 20.13 -14.64 7.66
C TRP A 148 19.45 -15.30 8.88
N ASN A 149 19.39 -16.63 8.89
CA ASN A 149 18.79 -17.43 9.96
C ASN A 149 19.62 -17.47 11.26
N GLY A 150 20.83 -16.92 11.25
CA GLY A 150 21.66 -16.71 12.43
C GLY A 150 21.48 -15.34 13.10
N ASP A 151 20.68 -14.43 12.54
CA ASP A 151 20.31 -13.17 13.21
C ASP A 151 19.28 -13.46 14.30
N ASP A 152 19.60 -13.19 15.57
CA ASP A 152 18.70 -13.38 16.72
C ASP A 152 17.34 -12.68 16.51
N ARG A 153 17.31 -11.59 15.73
CA ARG A 153 16.08 -10.85 15.43
C ARG A 153 15.13 -11.64 14.50
N MET A 154 15.61 -12.69 13.84
CA MET A 154 14.81 -13.61 13.01
C MET A 154 14.29 -14.82 13.77
N GLU A 155 14.77 -15.09 14.99
CA GLU A 155 14.38 -16.27 15.78
C GLU A 155 12.86 -16.37 15.98
N GLY A 156 12.22 -15.23 16.27
CA GLY A 156 10.77 -15.16 16.45
C GLY A 156 9.97 -15.48 15.18
N PHE A 157 10.47 -15.06 14.01
CA PHE A 157 9.89 -15.42 12.71
C PHE A 157 10.05 -16.91 12.44
N ILE A 158 11.28 -17.43 12.57
CA ILE A 158 11.61 -18.84 12.32
C ILE A 158 10.74 -19.76 13.19
N THR A 159 10.61 -19.43 14.47
CA THR A 159 9.80 -20.21 15.42
C THR A 159 8.33 -20.26 15.00
N ARG A 160 7.74 -19.12 14.63
CA ARG A 160 6.34 -19.06 14.18
C ARG A 160 6.13 -19.72 12.82
N TYR A 161 7.07 -19.57 11.90
CA TYR A 161 7.01 -20.24 10.60
C TYR A 161 6.99 -21.76 10.74
N ARG A 162 7.88 -22.31 11.59
CA ARG A 162 7.90 -23.74 11.92
C ARG A 162 6.59 -24.19 12.58
N LEU A 163 6.05 -23.38 13.49
CA LEU A 163 4.80 -23.69 14.17
C LEU A 163 3.61 -23.73 13.21
N ALA A 164 3.53 -22.75 12.29
CA ALA A 164 2.44 -22.64 11.33
C ALA A 164 2.51 -23.69 10.21
N TYR A 165 3.70 -23.92 9.66
CA TYR A 165 3.86 -24.68 8.41
C TYR A 165 4.64 -25.99 8.56
N GLY A 166 5.12 -26.32 9.75
CA GLY A 166 5.80 -27.59 10.05
C GLY A 166 7.17 -27.76 9.39
N LYS A 167 7.79 -26.69 8.89
CA LYS A 167 9.08 -26.70 8.19
C LYS A 167 9.89 -25.42 8.43
N GLU A 168 11.16 -25.45 8.05
CA GLU A 168 11.99 -24.25 8.03
C GLU A 168 11.50 -23.25 6.97
N PRO A 169 11.52 -21.94 7.27
CA PRO A 169 11.40 -20.89 6.25
C PRO A 169 12.59 -20.94 5.27
N ASP A 170 12.30 -20.68 4.01
CA ASP A 170 13.34 -20.46 2.99
C ASP A 170 13.73 -18.97 2.89
N PRO A 171 14.76 -18.62 2.11
CA PRO A 171 15.15 -17.22 1.94
C PRO A 171 14.05 -16.33 1.36
N LEU A 172 13.13 -16.85 0.54
CA LEU A 172 12.04 -16.06 -0.04
C LEU A 172 10.98 -15.71 0.99
N ALA A 173 10.55 -16.68 1.81
CA ALA A 173 9.69 -16.45 2.95
C ALA A 173 10.30 -15.41 3.89
N ALA A 174 11.58 -15.55 4.23
CA ALA A 174 12.28 -14.62 5.10
C ALA A 174 12.40 -13.21 4.49
N SER A 175 12.66 -13.11 3.18
CA SER A 175 12.76 -11.83 2.47
C SER A 175 11.39 -11.14 2.38
N ALA A 176 10.32 -11.89 2.14
CA ALA A 176 8.96 -11.35 2.10
C ALA A 176 8.48 -10.92 3.49
N TYR A 177 8.78 -11.69 4.53
CA TYR A 177 8.59 -11.30 5.92
C TYR A 177 9.32 -9.98 6.22
N HIS A 178 10.59 -9.89 5.84
CA HIS A 178 11.38 -8.68 6.04
C HIS A 178 10.79 -7.48 5.28
N ALA A 179 10.34 -7.68 4.04
CA ALA A 179 9.63 -6.66 3.28
C ALA A 179 8.36 -6.19 3.99
N ALA A 180 7.53 -7.10 4.50
CA ALA A 180 6.32 -6.75 5.24
C ALA A 180 6.64 -5.93 6.49
N ARG A 181 7.69 -6.29 7.25
CA ARG A 181 8.14 -5.53 8.44
C ARG A 181 8.64 -4.13 8.07
N ARG A 182 9.34 -3.99 6.95
CA ARG A 182 9.73 -2.67 6.41
C ARG A 182 8.52 -1.84 6.02
N LEU A 183 7.55 -2.47 5.38
CA LEU A 183 6.32 -1.82 4.95
C LEU A 183 5.46 -1.37 6.14
N ASP A 184 5.34 -2.20 7.18
CA ASP A 184 4.70 -1.85 8.46
C ASP A 184 5.30 -0.58 9.08
N VAL A 185 6.63 -0.48 9.12
CA VAL A 185 7.32 0.70 9.64
C VAL A 185 7.06 1.92 8.76
N ALA A 186 7.08 1.75 7.43
CA ALA A 186 6.93 2.83 6.47
C ALA A 186 5.50 3.39 6.39
N ILE A 187 4.48 2.54 6.50
CA ILE A 187 3.06 2.92 6.40
C ILE A 187 2.53 3.54 7.69
N ARG A 188 3.03 3.11 8.86
CA ARG A 188 2.55 3.60 10.17
C ARG A 188 2.47 5.12 10.32
N PRO A 189 3.46 5.93 9.90
CA PRO A 189 3.34 7.39 9.98
C PRO A 189 2.41 8.00 8.91
N LEU A 190 2.07 7.25 7.86
CA LEU A 190 1.29 7.71 6.71
C LEU A 190 -0.20 7.34 6.81
N ASP A 191 -0.56 6.40 7.70
CA ASP A 191 -1.92 5.86 7.82
C ASP A 191 -2.44 5.24 6.51
N GLY A 192 -1.53 4.65 5.73
CA GLY A 192 -1.82 3.99 4.45
C GLY A 192 -0.63 3.90 3.50
N ALA A 193 -0.89 3.41 2.29
CA ALA A 193 0.11 3.24 1.24
C ALA A 193 0.36 4.52 0.40
N GLY A 194 -0.08 5.69 0.86
CA GLY A 194 0.12 6.95 0.14
C GLY A 194 0.43 8.10 1.10
N PRO A 195 1.07 9.18 0.62
CA PRO A 195 1.50 9.45 -0.76
C PRO A 195 2.74 8.65 -1.23
N ARG A 196 2.88 8.46 -2.55
CA ARG A 196 3.94 7.62 -3.17
C ARG A 196 5.36 7.99 -2.73
N ASP A 197 5.72 9.25 -2.86
CA ASP A 197 7.10 9.69 -2.63
C ASP A 197 7.47 9.55 -1.14
N GLU A 198 6.52 9.84 -0.25
CA GLU A 198 6.67 9.67 1.20
C GLU A 198 6.81 8.19 1.59
N LEU A 199 6.02 7.30 0.97
CA LEU A 199 6.16 5.86 1.21
C LEU A 199 7.51 5.33 0.74
N LEU A 200 8.01 5.78 -0.42
CA LEU A 200 9.32 5.38 -0.93
C LEU A 200 10.46 5.86 -0.02
N GLU A 201 10.39 7.10 0.46
CA GLU A 201 11.35 7.65 1.42
C GLU A 201 11.33 6.86 2.74
N ALA A 202 10.14 6.60 3.29
CA ALA A 202 9.97 5.84 4.52
C ALA A 202 10.43 4.37 4.38
N TRP A 203 10.17 3.74 3.23
CA TRP A 203 10.67 2.40 2.90
C TRP A 203 12.19 2.35 2.84
N GLN A 204 12.83 3.34 2.23
CA GLN A 204 14.29 3.43 2.20
C GLN A 204 14.86 3.62 3.61
N ALA A 205 14.25 4.48 4.42
CA ALA A 205 14.66 4.71 5.81
C ALA A 205 14.50 3.45 6.69
N SER A 206 13.49 2.61 6.43
CA SER A 206 13.21 1.39 7.20
C SER A 206 14.31 0.32 7.14
N GLU A 207 15.23 0.41 6.17
CA GLU A 207 16.38 -0.51 6.05
C GLU A 207 17.31 -0.43 7.27
N VAL A 208 17.28 0.69 7.99
CA VAL A 208 18.04 0.89 9.23
C VAL A 208 17.24 0.37 10.43
N GLY A 209 17.73 -0.70 11.06
CA GLY A 209 17.20 -1.20 12.34
C GLY A 209 16.44 -2.53 12.25
N LEU A 210 16.14 -3.02 11.06
CA LEU A 210 15.52 -4.33 10.84
C LEU A 210 16.58 -5.45 10.63
N PRO A 211 16.19 -6.73 10.81
CA PRO A 211 17.06 -7.90 10.54
C PRO A 211 17.72 -7.81 9.17
N ARG A 212 18.97 -8.26 9.02
CA ARG A 212 19.68 -8.23 7.72
C ARG A 212 19.93 -9.62 7.18
#